data_AF-A0A6M6BDN1-F1
#
_entry.id   AF-A0A6M6BDN1-F1
#
_cell.length_a   1.000
_cell.length_b   1.000
_cell.length_c   1.000
_cell.angle_alpha   90.00
_cell.angle_beta   90.00
_cell.angle_gamma   90.00
#
_symmetry.space_group_name_H-M   'P 1'
#
loop_
_entity.id
_entity.type
_entity.pdbx_description
1 polymer ?
#
loop_
_entity_poly.entity_id
_entity_poly.type
_entity_poly.pdbx_seq_one_letter_code
_entity_poly.pdbx_strand_id
1 'polypeptide(L)'
;MPKYEVENLTLAEATRHAPFVDYARCVDASQRPYNHVGDWPEEGQLYPVRVVDSRTEGLPLVHVLGFEGEAPYYNAYAPHRFEMLLTVWLN
;
A
#
# COMPACT_ATOMS: atom_id res chain seq x y z
N MET A 1 -8.91 -19.27 8.73
CA MET A 1 -8.72 -17.83 9.03
C MET A 1 -7.73 -17.28 8.01
N PRO A 2 -7.96 -16.11 7.42
CA PRO A 2 -7.01 -15.54 6.46
C PRO A 2 -5.63 -15.43 7.12
N LYS A 3 -4.59 -15.84 6.40
CA LYS A 3 -3.22 -15.92 6.93
C LYS A 3 -2.64 -14.52 7.23
N TYR A 4 -3.23 -13.47 6.65
CA TYR A 4 -2.71 -12.11 6.61
C TYR A 4 -3.82 -11.07 6.87
N GLU A 5 -3.43 -9.91 7.40
CA GLU A 5 -4.35 -8.82 7.75
C GLU A 5 -4.91 -8.07 6.55
N VAL A 6 -4.12 -7.96 5.48
CA VAL A 6 -4.48 -7.31 4.21
C VAL A 6 -4.23 -8.25 3.04
N GLU A 7 -4.73 -7.89 1.85
CA GLU A 7 -4.28 -8.52 0.60
C GLU A 7 -2.90 -7.95 0.23
N ASN A 8 -1.92 -8.84 -0.01
CA ASN A 8 -0.55 -8.46 -0.35
C ASN A 8 -0.22 -8.95 -1.77
N LEU A 9 -0.50 -8.11 -2.76
CA LEU A 9 -0.17 -8.36 -4.16
C LEU A 9 1.15 -7.70 -4.54
N THR A 10 1.99 -8.42 -5.28
CA THR A 10 3.08 -7.79 -6.04
C THR A 10 2.51 -6.86 -7.12
N LEU A 11 3.33 -5.96 -7.65
CA LEU A 11 2.94 -5.12 -8.79
C LEU A 11 2.46 -5.96 -9.98
N ALA A 12 3.16 -7.06 -10.29
CA ALA A 12 2.82 -7.96 -11.40
C ALA A 12 1.49 -8.70 -11.19
N GLU A 13 1.14 -9.04 -9.94
CA GLU A 13 -0.17 -9.62 -9.62
C GLU A 13 -1.27 -8.55 -9.66
N ALA A 14 -0.99 -7.36 -9.14
CA ALA A 14 -1.95 -6.26 -9.11
C ALA A 14 -2.41 -5.83 -10.52
N THR A 15 -1.52 -5.85 -11.52
CA THR A 15 -1.88 -5.56 -12.92
C THR A 15 -2.68 -6.67 -13.61
N ARG A 16 -2.70 -7.89 -13.05
CA ARG A 16 -3.56 -8.99 -13.51
C ARG A 16 -4.92 -8.99 -12.84
N HIS A 17 -5.00 -8.46 -11.61
CA HIS A 17 -6.24 -8.37 -10.84
C HIS A 17 -7.17 -7.24 -11.31
N ALA A 18 -6.63 -6.15 -11.83
CA ALA A 18 -7.40 -5.01 -12.29
C ALA A 18 -6.79 -4.40 -13.57
N PRO A 19 -7.62 -3.86 -14.50
CA PRO A 19 -7.14 -3.24 -15.73
C PRO A 19 -6.55 -1.83 -15.52
N PHE A 20 -6.17 -1.48 -14.29
CA PHE A 20 -5.61 -0.18 -13.95
C PHE A 20 -4.56 -0.29 -12.83
N VAL A 21 -3.76 0.75 -12.67
CA VAL A 21 -2.87 0.96 -11.52
C VAL A 21 -3.09 2.36 -10.98
N ASP A 22 -3.45 2.45 -9.71
CA ASP A 22 -3.48 3.72 -9.00
C ASP A 22 -2.08 4.11 -8.55
N TYR A 23 -1.80 5.41 -8.51
CA TYR A 23 -0.62 5.95 -7.87
C TYR A 23 -1.01 7.01 -6.85
N ALA A 24 -0.27 6.97 -5.74
CA ALA A 24 -0.41 7.92 -4.65
C ALA A 24 0.94 8.53 -4.29
N ARG A 25 0.92 9.80 -3.90
CA ARG A 25 2.10 10.48 -3.38
C ARG A 25 2.11 10.38 -1.87
N CYS A 26 3.24 10.03 -1.27
CA CYS A 26 3.40 10.12 0.17
C CYS A 26 3.47 11.60 0.58
N VAL A 27 2.61 12.01 1.51
CA VAL A 27 2.54 13.38 2.05
C VAL A 27 2.89 13.43 3.54
N ASP A 28 2.98 12.27 4.21
CA ASP A 28 3.44 12.15 5.59
C ASP A 28 4.21 10.85 5.80
N ALA A 29 5.54 10.95 5.78
CA ALA A 29 6.46 9.85 6.09
C ALA A 29 6.92 9.86 7.57
N SER A 30 6.35 10.73 8.41
CA SER A 30 6.77 10.91 9.79
C SER A 30 6.36 9.74 10.68
N GLN A 31 6.96 9.67 11.88
CA GLN A 31 6.60 8.68 12.90
C GLN A 31 6.68 7.22 12.41
N ARG A 32 7.74 6.87 11.68
CA ARG A 32 8.07 5.46 11.42
C ARG A 32 8.16 4.71 12.76
N PRO A 33 7.32 3.68 12.99
CA PRO A 33 7.38 2.91 14.23
C PRO A 33 8.77 2.30 14.43
N TYR A 34 9.28 2.32 15.67
CA TYR A 34 10.62 1.80 15.98
C TYR A 34 10.75 0.29 15.67
N ASN A 35 9.64 -0.43 15.70
CA ASN A 35 9.52 -1.86 15.42
C ASN A 35 9.07 -2.15 13.97
N HIS A 36 9.03 -1.14 13.10
CA HIS A 36 8.68 -1.34 11.68
C HIS A 36 9.78 -2.09 10.93
N VAL A 37 9.43 -3.23 10.34
CA VAL A 37 10.30 -4.06 9.52
C VAL A 37 9.89 -3.95 8.06
N GLY A 38 10.87 -3.70 7.19
CA GLY A 38 10.66 -3.52 5.76
C GLY A 38 10.75 -2.07 5.30
N ASP A 39 10.26 -1.84 4.09
CA ASP A 39 10.28 -0.56 3.42
C ASP A 39 9.37 0.46 4.11
N TRP A 40 9.72 1.73 3.96
CA TRP A 40 8.96 2.86 4.48
C TRP A 40 8.87 3.92 3.39
N PRO A 41 7.70 4.54 3.18
CA PRO A 41 7.56 5.55 2.14
C PRO A 41 8.37 6.81 2.47
N GLU A 42 8.80 7.50 1.43
CA GLU A 42 9.49 8.78 1.52
C GLU A 42 8.55 9.91 1.09
N GLU A 43 8.53 10.99 1.87
CA GLU A 43 7.66 12.14 1.60
C GLU A 43 7.96 12.76 0.22
N GLY A 44 6.91 13.07 -0.53
CA GLY A 44 6.99 13.62 -1.89
C GLY A 44 7.12 12.57 -3.00
N GLN A 45 7.50 11.33 -2.68
CA GLN A 45 7.62 10.25 -3.68
C GLN A 45 6.25 9.72 -4.12
N LEU A 46 6.18 9.31 -5.39
CA LEU A 46 5.01 8.73 -6.02
C LEU A 46 5.17 7.20 -6.11
N TYR A 47 4.15 6.47 -5.66
CA TYR A 47 4.17 5.02 -5.63
C TYR A 47 2.95 4.42 -6.32
N PRO A 48 3.09 3.27 -7.01
CA PRO A 48 1.94 2.47 -7.42
C PRO A 48 1.31 1.83 -6.18
N VAL A 49 -0.02 1.86 -6.08
CA VAL A 49 -0.74 1.42 -4.87
C VAL A 49 -1.99 0.60 -5.16
N ARG A 50 -2.52 -0.03 -4.11
CA ARG A 50 -3.90 -0.51 -4.00
C ARG A 50 -4.51 -0.01 -2.70
N VAL A 51 -5.79 0.34 -2.74
CA VAL A 51 -6.58 0.49 -1.51
C VAL A 51 -7.07 -0.91 -1.13
N VAL A 52 -6.76 -1.34 0.09
CA VAL A 52 -7.11 -2.66 0.62
C VAL A 52 -7.86 -2.49 1.92
N ASP A 53 -8.82 -3.37 2.18
CA ASP A 53 -9.58 -3.33 3.44
C ASP A 53 -8.79 -4.00 4.57
N SER A 54 -8.62 -3.29 5.70
CA SER A 54 -8.12 -3.90 6.93
C SER A 54 -9.14 -4.91 7.46
N ARG A 55 -8.71 -6.17 7.62
CA ARG A 55 -9.57 -7.22 8.20
C ARG A 55 -9.75 -7.10 9.71
N THR A 56 -8.85 -6.38 10.39
CA THR A 56 -8.86 -6.21 11.85
C THR A 56 -9.61 -4.95 12.25
N GLU A 57 -9.37 -3.84 11.56
CA GLU A 57 -9.86 -2.52 11.94
C GLU A 57 -11.04 -2.04 11.10
N GLY A 58 -11.32 -2.70 9.96
CA GLY A 58 -12.42 -2.32 9.06
C GLY A 58 -12.22 -0.97 8.35
N LEU A 59 -10.99 -0.45 8.37
CA LEU A 59 -10.60 0.79 7.71
C LEU A 59 -9.83 0.50 6.42
N PRO A 60 -9.97 1.34 5.38
CA PRO A 60 -9.15 1.21 4.18
C PRO A 60 -7.68 1.52 4.53
N LEU A 61 -6.77 0.79 3.91
CA LEU A 61 -5.33 1.00 3.98
C LEU A 61 -4.76 1.15 2.57
N VAL A 62 -3.62 1.82 2.47
CA VAL A 62 -2.88 1.98 1.21
C VAL A 62 -1.75 0.96 1.17
N HIS A 63 -1.90 -0.06 0.33
CA HIS A 63 -0.85 -1.03 0.06
C HIS A 63 0.06 -0.49 -1.05
N VAL A 64 1.33 -0.26 -0.72
CA VAL A 64 2.34 0.19 -1.68
C VAL A 64 2.89 -0.99 -2.47
N LEU A 65 2.64 -1.01 -3.78
CA LEU A 65 3.07 -2.09 -4.66
C LEU A 65 4.59 -2.02 -4.88
N GLY A 66 5.27 -3.13 -4.69
CA GLY A 66 6.72 -3.25 -4.90
C GLY A 66 7.57 -2.97 -3.66
N PHE A 67 6.97 -2.60 -2.54
CA PHE A 67 7.64 -2.61 -1.25
C PHE A 67 7.79 -4.03 -0.71
N GLU A 68 8.82 -4.25 0.11
CA GLU A 68 9.08 -5.49 0.83
C GLU A 68 8.90 -5.29 2.35
N GLY A 69 8.20 -6.23 2.98
CA GLY A 69 7.88 -6.17 4.40
C GLY A 69 7.43 -7.52 4.95
N GLU A 70 7.59 -7.71 6.25
CA GLU A 70 7.19 -8.94 6.93
C GLU A 70 5.75 -8.85 7.47
N ALA A 71 5.16 -10.02 7.76
CA ALA A 71 3.83 -10.10 8.36
C ALA A 71 3.78 -9.37 9.72
N PRO A 72 2.61 -8.86 10.16
CA PRO A 72 1.28 -9.03 9.56
C PRO A 72 0.83 -7.90 8.62
N TYR A 73 1.50 -6.74 8.65
CA TYR A 73 1.19 -5.55 7.84
C TYR A 73 2.13 -5.49 6.64
N TYR A 74 1.83 -6.26 5.60
CA TYR A 74 2.62 -6.28 4.36
C TYR A 74 2.48 -4.96 3.58
N ASN A 75 3.27 -3.95 3.97
CA ASN A 75 3.39 -2.66 3.28
C ASN A 75 2.06 -1.91 3.09
N ALA A 76 1.11 -2.14 4.00
CA ALA A 76 -0.14 -1.42 4.07
C ALA A 76 -0.03 -0.32 5.13
N TYR A 77 -0.36 0.89 4.73
CA TYR A 77 -0.16 2.09 5.53
C TYR A 77 -1.48 2.84 5.71
N ALA A 78 -1.55 3.65 6.76
CA ALA A 78 -2.70 4.49 7.03
C ALA A 78 -2.97 5.48 5.87
N PRO A 79 -4.22 5.68 5.45
CA PRO A 79 -4.55 6.51 4.28
C PRO A 79 -4.07 7.96 4.36
N HIS A 80 -4.04 8.56 5.55
CA HIS A 80 -3.64 9.97 5.72
C HIS A 80 -2.20 10.26 5.27
N ARG A 81 -1.36 9.22 5.14
CA ARG A 81 0.02 9.33 4.69
C ARG A 81 0.14 9.55 3.19
N PHE A 82 -0.95 9.35 2.45
CA PHE A 82 -0.95 9.32 1.00
C PHE A 82 -2.06 10.20 0.42
N GLU A 83 -1.72 10.88 -0.67
CA GLU A 83 -2.67 11.57 -1.53
C GLU A 83 -2.80 10.76 -2.83
N MET A 84 -4.02 10.30 -3.16
CA MET A 84 -4.29 9.60 -4.41
C MET A 84 -4.26 10.60 -5.56
N LEU A 85 -3.39 10.40 -6.56
CA LEU A 85 -3.18 11.38 -7.61
C LEU A 85 -3.68 10.95 -8.98
N LEU A 86 -3.54 9.68 -9.33
CA LEU A 86 -3.82 9.22 -10.68
C LEU A 86 -4.17 7.74 -10.74
N THR A 87 -4.99 7.39 -11.72
CA THR A 87 -5.31 6.03 -12.12
C THR A 87 -4.86 5.84 -13.57
N VAL A 88 -3.92 4.94 -13.80
CA VAL A 88 -3.42 4.57 -15.14
C VAL A 88 -4.14 3.32 -15.60
N TRP A 89 -4.87 3.41 -16.71
CA TRP A 89 -5.48 2.25 -17.35
C TRP A 89 -4.46 1.51 -18.23
N LEU A 90 -4.44 0.19 -18.17
CA LEU A 90 -3.39 -0.65 -18.76
C LEU A 90 -3.69 -1.10 -20.21
N ASN A 91 -4.71 -0.51 -20.84
CA ASN A 91 -5.23 -0.86 -22.15
C ASN A 91 -5.22 0.32 -23.13
#